data_AF-A0A7S0A3Q9-F1
#
_entry.id   AF-A0A7S0A3Q9-F1
#
_cell.length_a   1.000
_cell.length_b   1.000
_cell.length_c   1.000
_cell.angle_alpha   90.00
_cell.angle_beta   90.00
_cell.angle_gamma   90.00
#
_symmetry.space_group_name_H-M   'P 1'
#
loop_
_entity.id
_entity.type
_entity.pdbx_description
1 polymer ?
#
loop_
_entity_poly.entity_id
_entity_poly.type
_entity_poly.pdbx_seq_one_letter_code
_entity_poly.pdbx_strand_id
1 'polypeptide(L)'
;RAVVVDAYKPSSFENLRVAWMSDSGGSSDDVADIPDVEYVVTDMREPSWLQQILLQGAVQPSDAVVVACHACSILSDVIIRSCLETGVDFAVMPCCHGEDGPRGDRIKHTTKNLGVALPVVTDIMRLGAIDASPGYSARLRTIDASITPQNRILIGTRTA
;
A
#
# COMPACT_ATOMS: atom_id res chain seq x y z
N ARG A 1 15.55 -7.38 -1.35
CA ARG A 1 14.85 -7.90 -0.15
C ARG A 1 13.40 -7.47 -0.23
N ALA A 2 12.46 -8.34 0.11
CA ALA A 2 11.05 -7.99 0.25
C ALA A 2 10.61 -8.26 1.69
N VAL A 3 9.82 -7.38 2.28
CA VAL A 3 9.25 -7.57 3.62
C VAL A 3 7.75 -7.54 3.47
N VAL A 4 7.10 -8.67 3.77
CA VAL A 4 5.65 -8.77 3.82
C VAL A 4 5.19 -8.42 5.23
N VAL A 5 4.32 -7.43 5.33
CA VAL A 5 3.85 -6.88 6.61
C VAL A 5 2.34 -7.06 6.67
N ASP A 6 1.87 -7.83 7.65
CA ASP A 6 0.44 -8.00 7.92
C ASP A 6 0.26 -8.42 9.40
N ALA A 7 -0.86 -8.00 10.00
CA ALA A 7 -1.22 -8.32 11.38
C ALA A 7 -1.36 -9.83 11.63
N TYR A 8 -1.56 -10.63 10.57
CA TYR A 8 -1.66 -12.08 10.64
C TYR A 8 -0.89 -12.72 9.50
N LYS A 9 -0.01 -13.68 9.80
CA LYS A 9 0.71 -14.44 8.76
C LYS A 9 -0.23 -15.46 8.14
N PRO A 10 -0.77 -15.24 6.92
CA PRO A 10 -1.69 -16.20 6.33
C PRO A 10 -0.90 -17.43 5.86
N SER A 11 -1.54 -18.59 5.81
CA SER A 11 -0.92 -19.80 5.24
C SER A 11 -0.52 -19.64 3.77
N SER A 12 -1.20 -18.74 3.05
CA SER A 12 -0.87 -18.36 1.68
C SER A 12 0.48 -17.63 1.54
N PHE A 13 1.05 -17.11 2.62
CA PHE A 13 2.38 -16.49 2.57
C PHE A 13 3.44 -17.48 2.07
N GLU A 14 3.39 -18.74 2.50
CA GLU A 14 4.37 -19.74 2.09
C GLU A 14 4.26 -20.05 0.59
N ASN A 15 3.02 -20.10 0.06
CA ASN A 15 2.79 -20.25 -1.38
C ASN A 15 3.35 -19.07 -2.17
N LEU A 16 3.16 -17.83 -1.67
CA LEU A 16 3.71 -16.63 -2.28
C LEU A 16 5.24 -16.63 -2.25
N ARG A 17 5.84 -17.01 -1.12
CA ARG A 17 7.29 -17.12 -0.95
C ARG A 17 7.89 -18.13 -1.91
N VAL A 18 7.30 -19.33 -2.00
CA VAL A 18 7.72 -20.38 -2.94
C VAL A 18 7.62 -19.92 -4.39
N ALA A 19 6.49 -19.31 -4.77
CA ALA A 19 6.31 -18.77 -6.11
C ALA A 19 7.37 -17.72 -6.47
N TRP A 20 7.62 -16.78 -5.55
CA TRP A 20 8.63 -15.72 -5.72
C TRP A 20 10.04 -16.28 -5.90
N MET A 21 10.42 -17.28 -5.10
CA MET A 21 11.71 -17.95 -5.21
C MET A 21 11.83 -18.76 -6.51
N SER A 22 10.74 -19.40 -6.97
CA SER A 22 10.76 -20.20 -8.20
C SER A 22 10.93 -19.36 -9.47
N ASP A 23 10.47 -18.11 -9.45
CA ASP A 23 10.59 -17.16 -10.57
C ASP A 23 11.94 -16.43 -10.59
N SER A 24 12.75 -16.58 -9.52
CA SER A 24 14.06 -15.93 -9.38
C SER A 24 15.18 -16.58 -10.23
N GLY A 25 14.88 -17.62 -11.02
CA GLY A 25 15.75 -18.11 -12.11
C GLY A 25 17.08 -18.76 -11.74
N GLY A 26 17.32 -19.15 -10.47
CA GLY A 26 18.57 -19.79 -10.07
C GLY A 26 18.70 -21.23 -10.60
N SER A 27 19.61 -21.45 -11.56
CA SER A 27 20.15 -22.78 -11.84
C SER A 27 20.81 -23.35 -10.57
N SER A 28 20.71 -24.66 -10.35
CA SER A 28 21.06 -25.37 -9.11
C SER A 28 22.48 -25.16 -8.57
N ASP A 29 23.37 -24.52 -9.32
CA ASP A 29 24.80 -24.42 -9.01
C ASP A 29 25.25 -23.01 -8.58
N ASP A 30 24.40 -21.99 -8.68
CA ASP A 30 24.68 -20.60 -8.22
C ASP A 30 23.66 -20.17 -7.16
N VAL A 31 23.84 -20.63 -5.92
CA VAL A 31 22.97 -20.34 -4.76
C VAL A 31 23.29 -18.97 -4.12
N ALA A 32 23.78 -18.02 -4.90
CA ALA A 32 24.10 -16.68 -4.41
C ALA A 32 22.96 -15.69 -4.74
N ASP A 33 22.29 -15.23 -3.68
CA ASP A 33 21.43 -14.04 -3.61
C ASP A 33 20.06 -14.07 -4.32
N ILE A 34 19.22 -15.07 -3.99
CA ILE A 34 17.76 -14.88 -4.09
C ILE A 34 17.35 -13.88 -2.99
N PRO A 35 16.62 -12.79 -3.30
CA PRO A 35 16.28 -11.78 -2.30
C PRO A 35 15.41 -12.38 -1.20
N ASP A 36 15.92 -12.31 0.03
CA ASP A 36 15.25 -12.73 1.26
C ASP A 36 13.84 -12.09 1.34
N VAL A 37 12.81 -12.94 1.33
CA VAL A 37 11.40 -12.54 1.53
C VAL A 37 11.08 -12.82 2.98
N GLU A 38 11.08 -11.77 3.79
CA GLU A 38 10.78 -11.85 5.21
C GLU A 38 9.30 -11.58 5.46
N TYR A 39 8.77 -12.18 6.53
CA TYR A 39 7.46 -11.85 7.05
C TYR A 39 7.57 -11.17 8.41
N VAL A 40 6.97 -9.99 8.55
CA VAL A 40 6.88 -9.25 9.82
C VAL A 40 5.42 -9.18 10.25
N VAL A 41 5.11 -9.76 11.41
CA VAL A 41 3.81 -9.58 12.06
C VAL A 41 3.83 -8.24 12.79
N THR A 42 3.04 -7.28 12.32
CA THR A 42 2.88 -6.01 13.04
C THR A 42 1.47 -5.47 12.85
N ASP A 43 0.98 -4.73 13.85
CA ASP A 43 -0.24 -3.97 13.70
C ASP A 43 0.09 -2.64 12.99
N MET A 44 -0.28 -2.53 11.72
CA MET A 44 -0.04 -1.32 10.93
C MET A 44 -0.80 -0.10 11.46
N ARG A 45 -1.74 -0.25 12.40
CA ARG A 45 -2.39 0.88 13.08
C ARG A 45 -1.50 1.55 14.10
N GLU A 46 -0.46 0.87 14.57
CA GLU A 46 0.50 1.44 15.51
C GLU A 46 1.27 2.59 14.86
N PRO A 47 1.34 3.77 15.52
CA PRO A 47 2.23 4.84 15.08
C PRO A 47 3.66 4.30 14.98
N SER A 48 4.38 4.63 13.91
CA SER A 48 5.78 4.21 13.64
C SER A 48 6.05 2.79 13.11
N TRP A 49 5.04 1.97 12.80
CA TRP A 49 5.28 0.60 12.28
C TRP A 49 6.29 0.57 11.11
N LEU A 50 6.14 1.49 10.15
CA LEU A 50 7.00 1.56 8.97
C LEU A 50 8.43 1.99 9.34
N GLN A 51 8.55 3.02 10.18
CA GLN A 51 9.85 3.49 10.66
C GLN A 51 10.61 2.39 11.40
N GLN A 52 9.93 1.59 12.22
CA GLN A 52 10.54 0.47 12.93
C GLN A 52 11.08 -0.60 11.98
N ILE A 53 10.32 -0.96 10.95
CA ILE A 53 10.74 -1.94 9.94
C ILE A 53 11.98 -1.44 9.19
N LEU A 54 11.99 -0.17 8.76
CA LEU A 54 13.13 0.42 8.07
C LEU A 54 14.38 0.44 8.97
N LEU A 55 14.24 0.84 10.24
CA LEU A 55 15.34 0.86 11.21
C LEU A 55 15.91 -0.54 11.46
N GLN A 56 15.06 -1.55 11.65
CA GLN A 56 15.48 -2.94 11.80
C GLN A 56 16.17 -3.48 10.56
N GLY A 57 15.72 -3.06 9.38
CA GLY A 57 16.33 -3.40 8.10
C GLY A 57 17.59 -2.62 7.77
N ALA A 58 17.95 -1.60 8.55
CA ALA A 58 18.98 -0.60 8.22
C ALA A 58 18.78 0.04 6.83
N VAL A 59 17.51 0.24 6.42
CA VAL A 59 17.13 0.78 5.11
C VAL A 59 16.79 2.26 5.24
N GLN A 60 17.36 3.11 4.37
CA GLN A 60 16.95 4.51 4.30
C GLN A 60 15.55 4.59 3.66
N PRO A 61 14.67 5.50 4.13
CA PRO A 61 13.36 5.70 3.52
C PRO A 61 13.41 5.93 2.00
N SER A 62 14.50 6.54 1.52
CA SER A 62 14.71 6.82 0.10
C SER A 62 14.89 5.60 -0.78
N ASP A 63 15.29 4.49 -0.19
CA ASP A 63 15.67 3.24 -0.87
C ASP A 63 14.56 2.19 -0.73
N ALA A 64 13.43 2.58 -0.14
CA ALA A 64 12.28 1.74 0.10
C ALA A 64 11.07 2.19 -0.74
N VAL A 65 10.22 1.22 -1.08
CA VAL A 65 8.90 1.47 -1.64
C VAL A 65 7.89 0.59 -0.92
N VAL A 66 6.74 1.17 -0.56
CA VAL A 66 5.61 0.42 0.01
C VAL A 66 4.61 0.09 -1.09
N VAL A 67 4.31 -1.19 -1.25
CA VAL A 67 3.25 -1.66 -2.15
C VAL A 67 2.16 -2.33 -1.32
N ALA A 68 0.95 -1.80 -1.39
CA ALA A 68 -0.18 -2.33 -0.63
C ALA A 68 -1.33 -2.73 -1.56
N CYS A 69 -1.54 -4.04 -1.66
CA CYS A 69 -2.71 -4.64 -2.29
C CYS A 69 -3.73 -4.97 -1.21
N HIS A 70 -5.01 -4.73 -1.48
CA HIS A 70 -6.09 -4.97 -0.50
C HIS A 70 -5.99 -4.14 0.81
N ALA A 71 -5.48 -2.91 0.74
CA ALA A 71 -5.49 -1.98 1.88
C ALA A 71 -6.92 -1.44 2.15
N CYS A 72 -7.80 -2.26 2.71
CA CYS A 72 -9.23 -1.95 2.78
C CYS A 72 -9.56 -0.82 3.77
N SER A 73 -10.50 0.07 3.39
CA SER A 73 -11.05 1.13 4.25
C SER A 73 -9.95 2.01 4.86
N ILE A 74 -9.95 2.18 6.19
CA ILE A 74 -9.03 3.02 6.96
C ILE A 74 -7.56 2.60 6.82
N LEU A 75 -7.30 1.33 6.48
CA LEU A 75 -5.93 0.84 6.34
C LEU A 75 -5.19 1.55 5.19
N SER A 76 -5.88 1.87 4.09
CA SER A 76 -5.30 2.71 3.01
C SER A 76 -4.82 4.04 3.56
N ASP A 77 -5.64 4.72 4.38
CA ASP A 77 -5.31 6.04 4.92
C ASP A 77 -4.15 5.96 5.93
N VAL A 78 -4.10 4.86 6.71
CA VAL A 78 -2.99 4.58 7.62
C VAL A 78 -1.69 4.37 6.87
N ILE A 79 -1.68 3.52 5.84
CA ILE A 79 -0.48 3.25 5.04
C ILE A 79 0.00 4.52 4.34
N ILE A 80 -0.91 5.26 3.67
CA ILE A 80 -0.57 6.51 2.98
C ILE A 80 0.08 7.49 3.96
N ARG A 81 -0.57 7.72 5.12
CA ARG A 81 -0.04 8.63 6.15
C ARG A 81 1.34 8.18 6.64
N SER A 82 1.51 6.90 6.97
CA SER A 82 2.80 6.38 7.43
C SER A 82 3.91 6.58 6.40
N CYS A 83 3.62 6.38 5.11
CA CYS A 83 4.60 6.60 4.04
C CYS A 83 4.96 8.08 3.90
N LEU A 84 3.96 8.96 3.91
CA LEU A 84 4.16 10.41 3.85
C LEU A 84 5.01 10.91 5.03
N GLU A 85 4.68 10.49 6.25
CA GLU A 85 5.41 10.84 7.48
C GLU A 85 6.84 10.30 7.50
N THR A 86 7.07 9.11 6.92
CA THR A 86 8.39 8.46 6.91
C THR A 86 9.26 8.88 5.73
N GLY A 87 8.69 9.51 4.70
CA GLY A 87 9.44 9.86 3.49
C GLY A 87 9.70 8.67 2.57
N VAL A 88 8.71 7.77 2.41
CA VAL A 88 8.81 6.56 1.58
C VAL A 88 7.87 6.65 0.40
N ASP A 89 8.34 6.28 -0.79
CA ASP A 89 7.50 6.19 -1.99
C ASP A 89 6.52 5.03 -1.88
N PHE A 90 5.32 5.14 -2.46
CA PHE A 90 4.31 4.10 -2.30
C PHE A 90 3.36 3.94 -3.47
N ALA A 91 2.79 2.73 -3.59
CA ALA A 91 1.69 2.37 -4.47
C ALA A 91 0.63 1.60 -3.67
N VAL A 92 -0.59 2.13 -3.59
CA VAL A 92 -1.70 1.56 -2.82
C VAL A 92 -2.87 1.30 -3.75
N MET A 93 -3.42 0.08 -3.72
CA MET A 93 -4.65 -0.29 -4.41
C MET A 93 -5.78 -0.57 -3.39
N PRO A 94 -6.66 0.41 -3.14
CA PRO A 94 -7.75 0.24 -2.18
C PRO A 94 -8.84 -0.71 -2.71
N CYS A 95 -9.22 -1.71 -1.91
CA CYS A 95 -10.30 -2.68 -2.20
C CYS A 95 -11.67 -2.24 -1.69
N CYS A 96 -11.71 -1.61 -0.52
CA CYS A 96 -12.93 -1.21 0.16
C CYS A 96 -12.89 0.28 0.46
N HIS A 97 -14.01 0.94 0.20
CA HIS A 97 -14.17 2.38 0.38
C HIS A 97 -15.34 2.62 1.30
N GLY A 98 -15.08 3.35 2.37
CA GLY A 98 -16.06 3.55 3.43
C GLY A 98 -15.36 3.66 4.76
N GLU A 99 -15.84 4.59 5.55
CA GLU A 99 -15.49 4.79 6.94
C GLU A 99 -16.82 4.77 7.70
N ASP A 100 -16.83 4.23 8.90
CA ASP A 100 -17.99 4.35 9.78
C ASP A 100 -17.92 5.66 10.56
N GLY A 101 -19.09 6.21 10.88
CA GLY A 101 -19.21 7.44 11.64
C GLY A 101 -19.36 8.70 10.78
N PRO A 102 -19.33 9.89 11.42
CA PRO A 102 -19.88 11.10 10.82
C PRO A 102 -19.21 11.53 9.51
N ARG A 103 -17.90 11.29 9.36
CA ARG A 103 -17.17 11.63 8.12
C ARG A 103 -17.59 10.72 6.98
N GLY A 104 -17.58 9.41 7.20
CA GLY A 104 -17.99 8.43 6.21
C GLY A 104 -19.43 8.64 5.76
N ASP A 105 -20.34 8.92 6.70
CA ASP A 105 -21.75 9.19 6.40
C ASP A 105 -21.94 10.43 5.53
N ARG A 106 -21.20 11.51 5.79
CA ARG A 106 -21.21 12.70 4.92
C ARG A 106 -20.74 12.37 3.51
N ILE A 107 -19.65 11.60 3.36
CA ILE A 107 -19.13 11.23 2.03
C ILE A 107 -20.15 10.34 1.29
N LYS A 108 -20.75 9.35 1.98
CA LYS A 108 -21.83 8.50 1.43
C LYS A 108 -23.03 9.33 0.97
N HIS A 109 -23.45 10.31 1.77
CA HIS A 109 -24.55 11.20 1.41
C HIS A 109 -24.20 12.10 0.20
N THR A 110 -23.01 12.70 0.20
CA THR A 110 -22.53 13.54 -0.91
C THR A 110 -22.44 12.76 -2.21
N THR A 111 -21.85 11.56 -2.18
CA THR A 111 -21.71 10.69 -3.36
C THR A 111 -23.06 10.29 -3.92
N LYS A 112 -24.01 9.93 -3.06
CA LYS A 112 -25.41 9.66 -3.44
C LYS A 112 -26.08 10.86 -4.10
N ASN A 113 -25.95 12.06 -3.53
CA ASN A 113 -26.56 13.27 -4.06
C ASN A 113 -25.97 13.69 -5.42
N LEU A 114 -24.69 13.44 -5.63
CA LEU A 114 -23.99 13.76 -6.89
C LEU A 114 -24.09 12.62 -7.92
N GLY A 115 -24.64 11.46 -7.58
CA GLY A 115 -24.73 10.31 -8.48
C GLY A 115 -23.36 9.72 -8.85
N VAL A 116 -22.35 9.88 -8.00
CA VAL A 116 -20.98 9.39 -8.23
C VAL A 116 -20.67 8.21 -7.31
N ALA A 117 -19.84 7.28 -7.79
CA ALA A 117 -19.48 6.11 -7.02
C ALA A 117 -18.60 6.50 -5.82
N LEU A 118 -18.97 6.03 -4.62
CA LEU A 118 -18.21 6.25 -3.38
C LEU A 118 -16.71 5.91 -3.53
N PRO A 119 -16.32 4.75 -4.13
CA PRO A 119 -14.92 4.44 -4.36
C PRO A 119 -14.13 5.51 -5.10
N VAL A 120 -14.72 6.06 -6.17
CA VAL A 120 -14.07 7.07 -7.02
C VAL A 120 -13.83 8.34 -6.23
N VAL A 121 -14.83 8.81 -5.47
CA VAL A 121 -14.68 10.02 -4.65
C VAL A 121 -13.64 9.83 -3.56
N THR A 122 -13.67 8.70 -2.84
CA THR A 122 -12.67 8.41 -1.81
C THR A 122 -11.25 8.35 -2.37
N ASP A 123 -11.05 7.70 -3.53
CA ASP A 123 -9.75 7.62 -4.19
C ASP A 123 -9.26 9.00 -4.64
N ILE A 124 -10.14 9.85 -5.18
CA ILE A 124 -9.80 11.24 -5.57
C ILE A 124 -9.43 12.08 -4.34
N MET A 125 -10.17 11.94 -3.24
CA MET A 125 -9.85 12.65 -1.99
C MET A 125 -8.47 12.25 -1.46
N ARG A 126 -8.13 10.96 -1.51
CA ARG A 126 -6.80 10.47 -1.13
C ARG A 126 -5.73 11.00 -2.06
N LEU A 127 -5.96 10.97 -3.38
CA LEU A 127 -5.04 11.51 -4.36
C LEU A 127 -4.74 12.99 -4.10
N GLY A 128 -5.77 13.80 -3.81
CA GLY A 128 -5.60 15.21 -3.45
C GLY A 128 -4.85 15.42 -2.13
N ALA A 129 -5.07 14.56 -1.13
CA ALA A 129 -4.32 14.63 0.14
C ALA A 129 -2.83 14.29 -0.05
N ILE A 130 -2.51 13.33 -0.93
CA ILE A 130 -1.14 12.99 -1.29
C ILE A 130 -0.48 14.18 -2.00
N ASP A 131 -1.16 14.78 -2.98
CA ASP A 131 -0.61 15.89 -3.76
C ASP A 131 -0.41 17.17 -2.93
N ALA A 132 -1.27 17.38 -1.93
CA ALA A 132 -1.14 18.48 -0.97
C ALA A 132 -0.02 18.26 0.06
N SER A 133 0.58 17.07 0.12
CA SER A 133 1.64 16.76 1.09
C SER A 133 2.99 17.33 0.60
N PRO A 134 3.70 18.13 1.41
CA PRO A 134 4.96 18.73 0.99
C PRO A 134 5.99 17.69 0.57
N GLY A 135 6.65 17.93 -0.57
CA GLY A 135 7.69 17.05 -1.09
C GLY A 135 7.16 15.78 -1.76
N TYR A 136 5.86 15.68 -2.08
CA TYR A 136 5.28 14.56 -2.81
C TYR A 136 4.53 15.01 -4.06
N SER A 137 4.44 14.09 -5.02
CA SER A 137 3.57 14.17 -6.19
C SER A 137 2.64 12.96 -6.19
N ALA A 138 1.36 13.21 -6.46
CA ALA A 138 0.36 12.16 -6.56
C ALA A 138 0.13 11.73 -8.01
N ARG A 139 -0.01 10.42 -8.24
CA ARG A 139 -0.44 9.86 -9.53
C ARG A 139 -1.48 8.78 -9.32
N LEU A 140 -2.43 8.71 -10.24
CA LEU A 140 -3.36 7.60 -10.35
C LEU A 140 -3.02 6.79 -11.60
N ARG A 141 -2.96 5.47 -11.44
CA ARG A 141 -2.84 4.50 -12.55
C ARG A 141 -3.98 3.51 -12.45
N THR A 142 -4.30 2.86 -13.57
CA THR A 142 -5.27 1.79 -13.59
C THR A 142 -4.67 0.51 -14.17
N ILE A 143 -5.13 -0.63 -13.66
CA ILE A 143 -4.93 -1.93 -14.30
C ILE A 143 -6.20 -2.31 -15.08
N ASP A 144 -6.17 -3.46 -15.76
CA ASP A 144 -7.36 -3.95 -16.45
C ASP A 144 -8.52 -4.13 -15.45
N ALA A 145 -9.68 -3.56 -15.78
CA ALA A 145 -10.88 -3.66 -14.96
C ALA A 145 -11.42 -5.10 -14.88
N SER A 146 -11.04 -5.98 -15.82
CA SER A 146 -11.39 -7.40 -15.77
C SER A 146 -10.65 -8.15 -14.65
N ILE A 147 -9.53 -7.62 -14.16
CA ILE A 147 -8.79 -8.19 -13.02
C ILE A 147 -9.53 -7.90 -11.72
N THR A 148 -9.97 -6.65 -11.54
CA THR A 148 -10.76 -6.23 -10.37
C THR A 148 -11.54 -4.94 -10.66
N PRO A 149 -12.79 -4.79 -10.19
CA PRO A 149 -13.53 -3.52 -10.33
C PRO A 149 -12.86 -2.31 -9.65
N GLN A 150 -11.99 -2.57 -8.65
CA GLN A 150 -11.24 -1.55 -7.91
C GLN A 150 -9.84 -1.31 -8.50
N ASN A 151 -9.70 -1.47 -9.81
CA ASN A 151 -8.46 -1.38 -10.61
C ASN A 151 -7.70 -0.04 -10.57
N ARG A 152 -7.77 0.76 -9.51
CA ARG A 152 -7.09 2.06 -9.36
C ARG A 152 -5.96 1.94 -8.35
N ILE A 153 -4.78 2.36 -8.77
CA ILE A 153 -3.56 2.41 -7.96
C ILE A 153 -3.25 3.87 -7.69
N LEU A 154 -3.22 4.23 -6.41
CA LEU A 154 -2.78 5.53 -5.91
C LEU A 154 -1.28 5.48 -5.66
N ILE A 155 -0.54 6.38 -6.28
CA ILE A 155 0.92 6.41 -6.22
C ILE A 155 1.35 7.75 -5.61
N GLY A 156 2.16 7.71 -4.57
CA GLY A 156 2.85 8.86 -4.01
C GLY A 156 4.35 8.70 -4.22
N THR A 157 4.96 9.65 -4.91
CA THR A 157 6.41 9.70 -5.11
C THR A 157 6.95 11.01 -4.57
N ARG A 158 8.06 10.96 -3.87
CA ARG A 158 8.77 12.16 -3.43
C ARG A 158 9.23 12.98 -4.62
N THR A 159 9.11 14.29 -4.50
CA THR A 159 9.66 15.24 -5.45
C THR A 159 11.09 15.55 -5.04
N ALA A 160 12.05 15.31 -5.93
CA ALA A 160 13.48 15.60 -5.73
C ALA A 160 13.74 17.09 -5.44
#